data_AF-A0AAD9JI58-F1
#
_entry.id   AF-A0AAD9JI58-F1
#
_cell.length_a   1.000
_cell.length_b   1.000
_cell.length_c   1.000
_cell.angle_alpha   90.00
_cell.angle_beta   90.00
_cell.angle_gamma   90.00
#
_symmetry.space_group_name_H-M   'P 1'
#
loop_
_entity.id
_entity.type
_entity.pdbx_description
1 polymer ?
#
loop_
_entity_poly.entity_id
_entity_poly.type
_entity_poly.pdbx_seq_one_letter_code
_entity_poly.pdbx_strand_id
1 'polypeptide(L)'
;MDTAEVIKQSEEFCSNVFKHTHYEEELQNEATDVFSNIEKCISTMASSPDGLKLIQKYSVLASTISTQATFNDMVKIIWRIVKTTMSGGADDKLLLFILGIGTIVHSVKKTRGDNVNQWVAKVELWLGDQLTIGGKGVTGDGEGSVSDRIRRFFSTPYLHDFD
;
A
#
# COMPACT_ATOMS: atom_id res chain seq x y z
N MET A 1 -3.28 21.08 -4.21
CA MET A 1 -3.05 19.62 -4.19
C MET A 1 -4.22 18.98 -4.90
N ASP A 2 -3.97 18.11 -5.88
CA ASP A 2 -5.02 17.51 -6.69
C ASP A 2 -5.37 16.14 -6.12
N THR A 3 -6.41 16.09 -5.28
CA THR A 3 -6.86 14.87 -4.60
C THR A 3 -7.40 13.83 -5.57
N ALA A 4 -7.99 14.25 -6.70
CA ALA A 4 -8.49 13.32 -7.71
C ALA A 4 -7.35 12.52 -8.33
N GLU A 5 -6.24 13.18 -8.65
CA GLU A 5 -5.07 12.47 -9.17
C GLU A 5 -4.39 11.62 -8.09
N VAL A 6 -4.40 12.02 -6.81
CA VAL A 6 -3.92 11.14 -5.71
C VAL A 6 -4.74 9.86 -5.62
N ILE A 7 -6.08 9.98 -5.70
CA ILE A 7 -6.98 8.82 -5.69
C ILE A 7 -6.66 7.91 -6.87
N LYS A 8 -6.55 8.45 -8.08
CA LYS A 8 -6.21 7.69 -9.29
C LYS A 8 -4.86 6.98 -9.17
N GLN A 9 -3.82 7.65 -8.67
CA GLN A 9 -2.51 7.02 -8.45
C GLN A 9 -2.58 5.91 -7.38
N SER A 10 -3.44 6.07 -6.38
CA SER A 10 -3.64 5.07 -5.32
C SER A 10 -4.39 3.84 -5.86
N GLU A 11 -5.42 4.05 -6.69
CA GLU A 11 -6.17 2.99 -7.37
C GLU A 11 -5.30 2.21 -8.35
N GLU A 12 -4.49 2.91 -9.15
CA GLU A 12 -3.54 2.28 -10.07
C GLU A 12 -2.50 1.42 -9.32
N PHE A 13 -1.90 1.99 -8.26
CA PHE A 13 -0.96 1.26 -7.41
C PHE A 13 -1.63 0.02 -6.78
N CYS A 14 -2.83 0.17 -6.22
CA CYS A 14 -3.59 -0.92 -5.62
C CYS A 14 -3.84 -2.06 -6.60
N SER A 15 -4.30 -1.72 -7.81
CA SER A 15 -4.58 -2.70 -8.86
C SER A 15 -3.33 -3.45 -9.28
N ASN A 16 -2.19 -2.77 -9.38
CA ASN A 16 -0.93 -3.41 -9.72
C ASN A 16 -0.39 -4.32 -8.61
N VAL A 17 -0.52 -3.90 -7.34
CA VAL A 17 -0.22 -4.77 -6.19
C VAL A 17 -1.02 -6.07 -6.29
N PHE A 18 -2.33 -5.98 -6.53
CA PHE A 18 -3.19 -7.17 -6.56
C PHE A 18 -2.95 -8.08 -7.77
N LYS A 19 -2.38 -7.58 -8.87
CA LYS A 19 -1.87 -8.42 -9.97
C LYS A 19 -0.62 -9.22 -9.58
N HIS A 20 0.15 -8.75 -8.60
CA HIS A 20 1.34 -9.43 -8.09
C HIS A 20 1.05 -10.33 -6.89
N THR A 21 -0.13 -10.20 -6.29
CA THR A 21 -0.55 -11.06 -5.19
C THR A 21 -1.07 -12.40 -5.71
N HIS A 22 -0.57 -13.50 -5.14
CA HIS A 22 -0.99 -14.86 -5.48
C HIS A 22 -1.83 -15.49 -4.37
N TYR A 23 -2.68 -16.45 -4.73
CA TYR A 23 -3.54 -17.17 -3.79
C TYR A 23 -3.59 -18.66 -4.17
N GLU A 24 -3.79 -19.51 -3.17
CA GLU A 24 -4.29 -20.86 -3.42
C GLU A 24 -5.70 -20.82 -4.01
N GLU A 25 -6.01 -21.78 -4.87
CA GLU A 25 -7.27 -21.82 -5.62
C GLU A 25 -8.50 -21.77 -4.70
N GLU A 26 -8.41 -22.43 -3.55
CA GLU A 26 -9.47 -22.49 -2.53
C GLU A 26 -9.79 -21.12 -1.91
N LEU A 27 -8.84 -20.19 -1.94
CA LEU A 27 -8.95 -18.84 -1.36
C LEU A 27 -9.20 -17.75 -2.41
N GLN A 28 -9.25 -18.12 -3.70
CA GLN A 28 -9.31 -17.14 -4.79
C GLN A 28 -10.54 -16.24 -4.75
N ASN A 29 -11.71 -16.80 -4.40
CA ASN A 29 -12.96 -16.02 -4.33
C ASN A 29 -12.92 -15.02 -3.18
N GLU A 30 -12.52 -15.46 -1.98
CA GLU A 30 -12.38 -14.60 -0.81
C GLU A 30 -11.38 -13.46 -1.08
N ALA A 31 -10.21 -13.81 -1.65
CA ALA A 31 -9.21 -12.82 -2.03
C ALA A 31 -9.76 -11.80 -3.02
N THR A 32 -10.43 -12.26 -4.07
CA THR A 32 -11.03 -11.39 -5.08
C THR A 32 -12.04 -10.43 -4.45
N ASP A 33 -12.89 -10.92 -3.54
CA ASP A 33 -13.90 -10.10 -2.86
C ASP A 33 -13.27 -9.05 -1.95
N VAL A 34 -12.31 -9.44 -1.11
CA VAL A 34 -11.62 -8.53 -0.18
C VAL A 34 -10.86 -7.45 -0.94
N PHE A 35 -10.08 -7.83 -1.95
CA PHE A 35 -9.27 -6.88 -2.72
C PHE A 35 -10.12 -5.98 -3.62
N SER A 36 -11.19 -6.51 -4.22
CA SER A 36 -12.17 -5.67 -4.93
C SER A 36 -12.84 -4.65 -4.00
N ASN A 37 -13.10 -5.03 -2.74
CA ASN A 37 -13.63 -4.11 -1.75
C ASN A 37 -12.61 -3.02 -1.37
N ILE A 38 -11.35 -3.39 -1.19
CA ILE A 38 -10.26 -2.42 -0.94
C ILE A 38 -10.16 -1.42 -2.10
N GLU A 39 -10.10 -1.86 -3.35
CA GLU A 39 -10.05 -0.93 -4.50
C GLU A 39 -11.21 0.08 -4.47
N LYS A 40 -12.45 -0.40 -4.26
CA LYS A 40 -13.65 0.45 -4.23
C LYS A 40 -13.66 1.46 -3.08
N CYS A 41 -12.97 1.15 -1.97
CA CYS A 41 -12.97 1.99 -0.78
C CYS A 41 -11.90 3.08 -0.77
N ILE A 42 -10.95 3.11 -1.73
CA ILE A 42 -9.86 4.10 -1.76
C ILE A 42 -10.40 5.54 -1.77
N SER A 43 -11.35 5.85 -2.65
CA SER A 43 -11.96 7.19 -2.77
C SER A 43 -12.66 7.63 -1.48
N THR A 44 -13.33 6.69 -0.80
CA THR A 44 -13.99 6.93 0.49
C THR A 44 -12.94 7.17 1.58
N MET A 45 -11.88 6.35 1.62
CA MET A 45 -10.78 6.52 2.56
C MET A 45 -10.06 7.87 2.37
N ALA A 46 -9.84 8.30 1.13
CA ALA A 46 -9.23 9.59 0.82
C ALA A 46 -10.02 10.79 1.36
N SER A 47 -11.33 10.64 1.52
CA SER A 47 -12.22 11.66 2.09
C SER A 47 -12.39 11.56 3.61
N SER A 48 -11.86 10.49 4.22
CA SER A 48 -11.90 10.30 5.67
C SER A 48 -10.97 11.28 6.40
N PRO A 49 -11.19 11.55 7.71
CA PRO A 49 -10.30 12.42 8.48
C PRO A 49 -8.85 11.94 8.50
N ASP A 50 -8.61 10.64 8.61
CA ASP A 50 -7.26 10.07 8.62
C ASP A 50 -6.63 10.09 7.21
N GLY A 51 -7.42 9.81 6.16
CA GLY A 51 -6.99 9.95 4.78
C GLY A 51 -6.56 11.38 4.44
N LEU A 52 -7.38 12.39 4.78
CA LEU A 52 -7.05 13.79 4.56
C LEU A 52 -5.77 14.22 5.27
N LYS A 53 -5.60 13.84 6.55
CA LYS A 53 -4.36 14.11 7.30
C LYS A 53 -3.14 13.47 6.62
N LEU A 54 -3.30 12.23 6.15
CA LEU A 54 -2.25 11.46 5.52
C LEU A 54 -1.83 12.13 4.20
N ILE A 55 -2.79 12.43 3.32
CA ILE A 55 -2.53 13.08 2.04
C ILE A 55 -1.84 14.43 2.25
N GLN A 56 -2.34 15.26 3.19
CA GLN A 56 -1.74 16.56 3.49
C GLN A 56 -0.29 16.43 3.97
N LYS A 57 -0.03 15.52 4.91
CA LYS A 57 1.30 15.30 5.48
C LYS A 57 2.30 14.83 4.42
N TYR A 58 1.95 13.79 3.66
CA TYR A 58 2.88 13.17 2.74
C TYR A 58 3.02 13.92 1.41
N SER A 59 2.05 14.75 1.02
CA SER A 59 2.23 15.65 -0.12
C SER A 59 3.36 16.66 0.12
N VAL A 60 3.53 17.13 1.36
CA VAL A 60 4.63 18.02 1.73
C VAL A 60 5.94 17.25 1.80
N LEU A 61 5.94 16.12 2.52
CA LEU A 61 7.17 15.33 2.73
C LEU A 61 7.70 14.69 1.44
N ALA A 62 6.85 14.40 0.46
CA ALA A 62 7.30 13.84 -0.82
C ALA A 62 8.27 14.76 -1.58
N SER A 63 8.28 16.07 -1.30
CA SER A 63 9.24 17.00 -1.89
C SER A 63 10.70 16.71 -1.51
N THR A 64 10.94 15.96 -0.43
CA THR A 64 12.29 15.60 0.01
C THR A 64 12.83 14.35 -0.68
N ILE A 65 12.01 13.65 -1.47
CA ILE A 65 12.37 12.39 -2.13
C ILE A 65 13.20 12.66 -3.39
N SER A 66 14.51 12.46 -3.26
CA SER A 66 15.50 12.70 -4.32
C SER A 66 16.18 11.43 -4.83
N THR A 67 15.95 10.28 -4.19
CA THR A 67 16.51 8.98 -4.59
C THR A 67 15.53 7.84 -4.31
N GLN A 68 15.80 6.65 -4.87
CA GLN A 68 15.03 5.45 -4.54
C GLN A 68 15.11 5.12 -3.04
N ALA A 69 16.28 5.30 -2.42
CA ALA A 69 16.45 5.08 -0.98
C ALA A 69 15.52 5.98 -0.15
N THR A 70 15.47 7.28 -0.44
CA THR A 70 14.56 8.20 0.24
C THR A 70 13.08 7.92 -0.05
N PHE A 71 12.76 7.31 -1.20
CA PHE A 71 11.41 6.85 -1.51
C PHE A 71 11.04 5.64 -0.64
N ASN A 72 11.91 4.64 -0.56
CA ASN A 72 11.74 3.46 0.30
C ASN A 72 11.63 3.86 1.78
N ASP A 73 12.46 4.79 2.24
CA ASP A 73 12.37 5.34 3.60
C ASP A 73 11.00 5.98 3.86
N MET A 74 10.46 6.72 2.88
CA MET A 74 9.13 7.30 3.00
C MET A 74 8.05 6.22 3.11
N VAL A 75 8.14 5.15 2.32
CA VAL A 75 7.22 4.00 2.42
C VAL A 75 7.29 3.37 3.83
N LYS A 76 8.49 3.16 4.38
CA LYS A 76 8.67 2.67 5.77
C LYS A 76 8.01 3.59 6.79
N ILE A 77 8.14 4.91 6.62
CA ILE A 77 7.54 5.91 7.51
C ILE A 77 6.01 5.88 7.42
N ILE A 78 5.45 5.79 6.21
CA ILE A 78 4.00 5.67 5.99
C ILE A 78 3.48 4.43 6.70
N TRP A 79 4.10 3.27 6.45
CA TRP A 79 3.70 2.02 7.09
C TRP A 79 3.71 2.13 8.62
N ARG A 80 4.78 2.68 9.20
CA ARG A 80 4.91 2.86 10.65
C ARG A 80 3.79 3.76 11.20
N ILE A 81 3.52 4.90 10.57
CA ILE A 81 2.48 5.84 11.00
C ILE A 81 1.09 5.20 10.91
N VAL A 82 0.79 4.52 9.81
CA VAL A 82 -0.50 3.83 9.62
C VAL A 82 -0.67 2.73 10.66
N LYS A 83 0.38 1.93 10.90
CA LYS A 83 0.39 0.88 11.91
C LYS A 83 0.07 1.42 13.32
N THR A 84 0.74 2.50 13.73
CA THR A 84 0.77 2.94 15.14
C THR A 84 -0.22 4.03 15.50
N THR A 85 -0.59 4.87 14.55
CA THR A 85 -1.25 6.16 14.86
C THR A 85 -2.63 6.28 14.23
N MET A 86 -2.88 5.57 13.13
CA MET A 86 -4.17 5.65 12.45
C MET A 86 -5.17 4.64 13.03
N SER A 87 -6.42 5.08 13.08
CA SER A 87 -7.54 4.29 13.58
C SER A 87 -8.02 3.27 12.53
N GLY A 88 -8.81 2.28 12.96
CA GLY A 88 -9.41 1.28 12.06
C GLY A 88 -8.81 -0.12 12.13
N GLY A 89 -9.46 -1.02 11.39
CA GLY A 89 -9.06 -2.41 11.24
C GLY A 89 -7.85 -2.60 10.33
N ALA A 90 -7.48 -3.86 10.08
CA ALA A 90 -6.36 -4.18 9.19
C ALA A 90 -6.60 -3.68 7.75
N ASP A 91 -7.83 -3.79 7.26
CA ASP A 91 -8.22 -3.35 5.92
C ASP A 91 -8.19 -1.82 5.78
N ASP A 92 -8.68 -1.09 6.80
CA ASP A 92 -8.57 0.38 6.85
C ASP A 92 -7.11 0.83 6.82
N LYS A 93 -6.24 0.11 7.54
CA LYS A 93 -4.81 0.38 7.52
C LYS A 93 -4.20 0.08 6.16
N LEU A 94 -4.61 -0.98 5.47
CA LEU A 94 -4.13 -1.25 4.12
C LEU A 94 -4.55 -0.15 3.14
N LEU A 95 -5.81 0.30 3.21
CA LEU A 95 -6.32 1.44 2.44
C LEU A 95 -5.52 2.71 2.69
N LEU A 96 -5.25 3.05 3.95
CA LEU A 96 -4.46 4.23 4.32
C LEU A 96 -2.99 4.11 3.86
N PHE A 97 -2.42 2.91 3.91
CA PHE A 97 -1.06 2.66 3.43
C PHE A 97 -0.96 2.84 1.91
N ILE A 98 -1.88 2.24 1.15
CA ILE A 98 -2.02 2.41 -0.30
C ILE A 98 -2.20 3.89 -0.66
N LEU A 99 -3.10 4.59 0.05
CA LEU A 99 -3.34 6.02 -0.15
C LEU A 99 -2.08 6.87 0.10
N GLY A 100 -1.29 6.49 1.11
CA GLY A 100 -0.02 7.16 1.39
C GLY A 100 1.01 6.96 0.30
N ILE A 101 1.10 5.76 -0.25
CA ILE A 101 1.97 5.48 -1.38
C ILE A 101 1.51 6.27 -2.60
N GLY A 102 0.23 6.22 -2.96
CA GLY A 102 -0.32 7.00 -4.07
C GLY A 102 -0.08 8.51 -3.93
N THR A 103 -0.15 9.03 -2.69
CA THR A 103 0.16 10.43 -2.38
C THR A 103 1.62 10.79 -2.70
N ILE A 104 2.58 9.96 -2.28
CA ILE A 104 3.99 10.23 -2.56
C ILE A 104 4.31 10.00 -4.03
N VAL A 105 3.71 9.00 -4.67
CA VAL A 105 3.88 8.74 -6.11
C VAL A 105 3.43 9.93 -6.95
N HIS A 106 2.23 10.46 -6.70
CA HIS A 106 1.73 11.68 -7.36
C HIS A 106 2.70 12.85 -7.21
N SER A 107 3.12 13.08 -5.97
CA SER A 107 3.99 14.23 -5.64
C SER A 107 5.38 14.11 -6.26
N VAL A 108 5.97 12.91 -6.28
CA VAL A 108 7.30 12.69 -6.87
C VAL A 108 7.23 12.66 -8.41
N LYS A 109 6.18 12.09 -9.01
CA LYS A 109 5.96 12.15 -10.47
C LYS A 109 5.90 13.60 -10.97
N LYS A 110 5.27 14.50 -10.21
CA LYS A 110 5.22 15.93 -10.54
C LYS A 110 6.60 16.60 -10.61
N THR A 111 7.56 16.16 -9.81
CA THR A 111 8.89 16.78 -9.74
C THR A 111 9.93 16.07 -10.57
N ARG A 112 9.76 14.76 -10.86
CA ARG A 112 10.79 13.91 -11.46
C ARG A 112 10.37 13.15 -12.71
N GLY A 113 9.10 13.28 -13.09
CA GLY A 113 8.51 12.56 -14.22
C GLY A 113 8.45 11.04 -13.98
N ASP A 114 8.41 10.30 -15.08
CA ASP A 114 8.16 8.85 -15.09
C ASP A 114 9.32 7.98 -14.58
N ASN A 115 10.47 8.59 -14.23
CA ASN A 115 11.61 7.87 -13.64
C ASN A 115 11.26 7.19 -12.31
N VAL A 116 10.18 7.62 -11.65
CA VAL A 116 9.68 7.03 -10.39
C VAL A 116 8.99 5.69 -10.64
N ASN A 117 8.51 5.40 -11.85
CA ASN A 117 7.71 4.20 -12.15
C ASN A 117 8.44 2.90 -11.82
N GLN A 118 9.77 2.85 -12.01
CA GLN A 118 10.56 1.68 -11.62
C GLN A 118 10.61 1.47 -10.10
N TRP A 119 10.53 2.54 -9.31
CA TRP A 119 10.50 2.45 -7.85
C TRP A 119 9.13 2.02 -7.37
N VAL A 120 8.08 2.57 -7.99
CA VAL A 120 6.70 2.16 -7.72
C VAL A 120 6.53 0.67 -8.00
N ALA A 121 6.96 0.20 -9.18
CA ALA A 121 6.86 -1.21 -9.57
C ALA A 121 7.54 -2.18 -8.59
N LYS A 122 8.67 -1.79 -8.01
CA LYS A 122 9.34 -2.60 -6.97
C LYS A 122 8.51 -2.69 -5.69
N VAL A 123 7.87 -1.59 -5.28
CA VAL A 123 6.99 -1.58 -4.10
C VAL A 123 5.69 -2.32 -4.38
N GLU A 124 5.14 -2.22 -5.60
CA GLU A 124 3.96 -2.98 -6.04
C GLU A 124 4.20 -4.49 -5.95
N LEU A 125 5.31 -4.97 -6.53
CA LEU A 125 5.71 -6.36 -6.48
C LEU A 125 5.93 -6.83 -5.03
N TRP A 126 6.74 -6.09 -4.27
CA TRP A 126 7.02 -6.45 -2.88
C TRP A 126 5.74 -6.52 -2.03
N LEU A 127 4.85 -5.54 -2.14
CA LEU A 127 3.61 -5.55 -1.36
C LEU A 127 2.70 -6.70 -1.82
N GLY A 128 2.66 -7.02 -3.11
CA GLY A 128 1.94 -8.18 -3.63
C GLY A 128 2.45 -9.50 -3.03
N ASP A 129 3.77 -9.66 -2.92
CA ASP A 129 4.37 -10.82 -2.26
C ASP A 129 4.02 -10.85 -0.76
N GLN A 130 4.03 -9.69 -0.09
CA GLN A 130 3.61 -9.60 1.32
C GLN A 130 2.11 -9.90 1.54
N LEU A 131 1.27 -9.74 0.52
CA LEU A 131 -0.17 -10.03 0.59
C LEU A 131 -0.54 -11.41 0.06
N THR A 132 0.41 -12.15 -0.51
CA THR A 132 0.20 -13.49 -1.06
C THR A 132 -0.15 -14.49 0.04
N ILE A 133 -1.05 -15.44 -0.25
CA ILE A 133 -1.67 -16.37 0.71
C ILE A 133 -1.56 -17.81 0.20
N GLY A 134 -1.46 -18.79 1.11
CA GLY A 134 -1.40 -20.21 0.75
C GLY A 134 -0.01 -20.66 0.31
N GLY A 135 1.04 -20.31 1.07
CA GLY A 135 2.37 -20.90 0.97
C GLY A 135 3.22 -20.60 -0.29
N LYS A 136 2.66 -20.04 -1.37
CA LYS A 136 3.46 -19.59 -2.52
C LYS A 136 4.22 -18.32 -2.15
N GLY A 137 5.54 -18.38 -2.02
CA GLY A 137 6.39 -17.18 -1.92
C GLY A 137 6.43 -16.46 -0.57
N VAL A 138 5.98 -17.10 0.53
CA VAL A 138 6.03 -16.50 1.88
C VAL A 138 6.76 -17.43 2.85
N THR A 139 7.65 -16.88 3.67
CA THR A 139 8.27 -17.58 4.80
C THR A 139 7.26 -17.81 5.93
N GLY A 140 6.84 -19.06 6.11
CA GLY A 140 5.99 -19.54 7.20
C GLY A 140 4.87 -20.47 6.72
N ASP A 141 4.36 -21.30 7.64
CA ASP A 141 3.28 -22.25 7.36
C ASP A 141 2.05 -21.53 6.79
N GLY A 142 1.49 -22.10 5.73
CA GLY A 142 0.40 -21.55 4.91
C GLY A 142 -0.96 -21.56 5.60
N GLU A 143 -1.07 -20.92 6.77
CA GLU A 143 -2.33 -20.82 7.50
C GLU A 143 -2.81 -19.36 7.57
N GLY A 144 -3.99 -19.10 7.01
CA GLY A 144 -4.74 -17.87 7.25
C GLY A 144 -5.61 -17.40 6.08
N SER A 145 -6.69 -16.69 6.42
CA SER A 145 -7.54 -15.93 5.48
C SER A 145 -6.79 -14.72 4.91
N VAL A 146 -7.39 -14.04 3.92
CA VAL A 146 -6.85 -12.78 3.37
C VAL A 146 -6.72 -11.73 4.46
N SER A 147 -7.74 -11.61 5.31
CA SER A 147 -7.73 -10.69 6.44
C SER A 147 -6.65 -11.02 7.47
N ASP A 148 -6.32 -12.29 7.69
CA ASP A 148 -5.22 -12.67 8.59
C ASP A 148 -3.86 -12.24 8.02
N ARG A 149 -3.71 -12.33 6.69
CA ARG A 149 -2.49 -11.87 6.00
C ARG A 149 -2.30 -10.36 6.16
N ILE A 150 -3.35 -9.57 5.92
CA ILE A 150 -3.31 -8.11 6.10
C ILE A 150 -3.04 -7.77 7.58
N ARG A 151 -3.68 -8.49 8.51
CA ARG A 151 -3.44 -8.30 9.95
C ARG A 151 -1.99 -8.58 10.33
N ARG A 152 -1.38 -9.64 9.77
CA ARG A 152 0.04 -9.98 9.99
C ARG A 152 0.97 -8.91 9.43
N PHE A 153 0.67 -8.36 8.26
CA PHE A 153 1.44 -7.27 7.65
C PHE A 153 1.51 -6.01 8.54
N PHE A 154 0.46 -5.71 9.31
CA PHE A 154 0.48 -4.61 10.27
C PHE A 154 0.88 -5.01 11.69
N SER A 155 1.01 -6.30 12.00
CA SER A 155 1.49 -6.77 13.31
C SER A 155 3.01 -6.95 13.35
N THR A 156 3.67 -7.23 12.21
CA THR A 156 5.12 -7.44 12.15
C THR A 156 5.91 -6.25 12.71
N PRO A 157 7.00 -6.44 13.48
CA PRO A 157 7.81 -5.35 14.02
C PRO A 157 8.50 -4.50 12.94
N TYR A 158 8.77 -5.05 11.77
CA TYR A 158 9.42 -4.37 10.64
C TYR A 158 8.96 -4.94 9.30
N LEU A 159 9.20 -4.19 8.22
CA LEU A 159 8.93 -4.64 6.85
C LEU A 159 10.01 -5.64 6.42
N HIS A 160 9.62 -6.91 6.31
CA HIS A 160 10.52 -7.97 5.82
C HIS A 160 10.83 -7.76 4.34
N ASP A 161 12.08 -8.03 3.96
CA ASP A 161 12.55 -8.02 2.56
C ASP A 161 12.26 -6.71 1.82
N PHE A 162 12.23 -5.58 2.55
CA PHE A 162 11.93 -4.25 2.03
C PHE A 162 13.17 -3.35 2.02
N ASP A 163 14.03 -3.52 1.01
CA ASP A 163 15.18 -2.64 0.68
C ASP A 163 15.57 -2.71 -0.81
#